data_AF-A0A955N148-F1
#
_entry.id   AF-A0A955N148-F1
#
_cell.length_a   1.000
_cell.length_b   1.000
_cell.length_c   1.000
_cell.angle_alpha   90.00
_cell.angle_beta   90.00
_cell.angle_gamma   90.00
#
_symmetry.space_group_name_H-M   'P 1'
#
loop_
_entity.id
_entity.type
_entity.pdbx_description
1 polymer ?
#
loop_
_entity_poly.entity_id
_entity_poly.type
_entity_poly.pdbx_seq_one_letter_code
_entity_poly.pdbx_strand_id
1 'polypeptide(L)'
;HGPVVRLIGTSGAMTLRRQRDGVVVTDGPFAETTEQLGGYYIIDVDNLDEAIEIASRIPPAKKGTVEIRPIHELEDLPIASSAISVQESR
;
A
#
# COMPACT_ATOMS: atom_id res chain seq x y z
N HIS A 1 18.17 -3.10 -2.03
CA HIS A 1 17.19 -2.06 -2.40
C HIS A 1 15.88 -2.73 -2.75
N GLY A 2 14.83 -2.58 -1.94
CA GLY A 2 13.53 -3.17 -2.24
C GLY A 2 12.69 -2.32 -3.20
N PRO A 3 11.47 -2.77 -3.54
CA PRO A 3 10.63 -2.12 -4.52
C PRO A 3 10.23 -0.69 -4.10
N VAL A 4 10.17 0.20 -5.10
CA VAL A 4 9.60 1.55 -4.98
C VAL A 4 8.28 1.58 -5.71
N VAL A 5 7.18 1.76 -4.99
CA VAL A 5 5.83 1.66 -5.55
C VAL A 5 5.07 2.97 -5.34
N ARG A 6 4.57 3.53 -6.45
CA ARG A 6 3.63 4.65 -6.47
C ARG A 6 2.21 4.10 -6.47
N LEU A 7 1.36 4.58 -5.57
CA LEU A 7 -0.08 4.36 -5.65
C LEU A 7 -0.71 5.45 -6.52
N ILE A 8 -1.65 5.06 -7.38
CA ILE A 8 -2.45 6.00 -8.16
C ILE A 8 -3.48 6.70 -7.25
N GLY A 9 -4.12 7.76 -7.76
CA GLY A 9 -5.13 8.51 -6.99
C GLY A 9 -6.27 7.61 -6.50
N THR A 10 -6.84 7.95 -5.35
CA THR A 10 -7.85 7.13 -4.67
C THR A 10 -9.19 7.03 -5.39
N SER A 11 -9.40 7.83 -6.44
CA SER A 11 -10.55 7.69 -7.35
C SER A 11 -10.58 6.34 -8.06
N GLY A 12 -9.42 5.68 -8.23
CA GLY A 12 -9.33 4.33 -8.78
C GLY A 12 -9.23 3.23 -7.72
N ALA A 13 -9.39 3.56 -6.43
CA ALA A 13 -9.32 2.58 -5.36
C ALA A 13 -10.65 1.82 -5.21
N MET A 14 -10.57 0.56 -4.79
CA MET A 14 -11.71 -0.28 -4.45
C MET A 14 -11.49 -0.84 -3.05
N THR A 15 -12.53 -0.88 -2.24
CA THR A 15 -12.50 -1.43 -0.88
C THR A 15 -13.34 -2.71 -0.80
N LEU A 16 -12.74 -3.80 -0.32
CA LEU A 16 -13.42 -5.07 -0.09
C LEU A 16 -13.64 -5.32 1.40
N ARG A 17 -14.87 -5.68 1.78
CA ARG A 17 -15.23 -6.08 3.15
C ARG A 17 -15.93 -7.45 3.14
N ARG A 18 -15.37 -8.41 3.87
CA ARG A 18 -16.04 -9.70 4.13
C ARG A 18 -17.20 -9.51 5.10
N GLN A 19 -18.33 -10.13 4.78
CA GLN A 19 -19.54 -10.18 5.59
C GLN A 19 -19.95 -11.65 5.81
N ARG A 20 -21.01 -11.89 6.59
CA ARG A 20 -21.48 -13.26 6.89
C ARG A 20 -21.83 -14.03 5.61
N ASP A 21 -22.48 -13.35 4.66
CA ASP A 21 -23.04 -13.98 3.46
C ASP A 21 -22.22 -13.72 2.18
N GLY A 22 -20.97 -13.26 2.32
CA GLY A 22 -20.09 -13.04 1.16
C GLY A 22 -19.13 -11.87 1.32
N VAL A 23 -18.87 -11.16 0.22
CA VAL A 23 -18.03 -9.97 0.17
C VAL A 23 -18.82 -8.79 -0.41
N VAL A 24 -18.54 -7.59 0.10
CA VAL A 24 -19.03 -6.34 -0.48
C VAL A 24 -17.83 -5.55 -0.96
N VAL A 25 -17.92 -5.05 -2.19
CA VAL A 25 -16.92 -4.18 -2.81
C VAL A 25 -17.53 -2.81 -3.03
N THR A 26 -16.81 -1.76 -2.64
CA THR A 26 -17.23 -0.36 -2.82
C THR A 26 -16.14 0.44 -3.49
N ASP A 27 -16.53 1.43 -4.29
CA ASP A 27 -15.61 2.41 -4.85
C ASP A 27 -14.99 3.25 -3.74
N GLY A 28 -13.74 3.68 -3.97
CA GLY A 28 -12.99 4.54 -3.07
C GLY A 28 -12.10 3.80 -2.06
N PRO A 29 -11.25 4.56 -1.34
CA PRO A 29 -10.32 4.02 -0.37
C PRO A 29 -11.05 3.52 0.89
N PHE A 30 -10.37 2.68 1.67
CA PHE A 30 -10.92 2.14 2.92
C PHE A 30 -11.30 3.25 3.92
N ALA A 31 -10.49 4.30 4.00
CA ALA A 31 -10.72 5.44 4.85
C ALA A 31 -10.61 6.73 4.04
N GLU A 32 -11.60 7.60 4.17
CA GLU A 32 -11.51 8.98 3.69
C GLU A 32 -10.70 9.80 4.70
N THR A 33 -9.43 10.02 4.37
CA THR A 33 -8.49 10.77 5.20
C THR A 33 -8.09 12.08 4.52
N THR A 34 -7.76 13.09 5.32
CA THR A 34 -7.21 14.37 4.83
C THR A 34 -5.91 14.16 4.06
N GLU A 35 -5.10 13.17 4.47
CA GLU A 35 -3.87 12.77 3.79
C GLU A 35 -4.01 11.37 3.20
N GLN A 36 -3.70 11.23 1.92
CA GLN A 36 -3.83 9.96 1.19
C GLN A 36 -2.48 9.24 1.11
N LEU A 37 -2.49 7.91 1.22
CA LEU A 37 -1.29 7.10 1.02
C LEU A 37 -0.88 7.14 -0.45
N GLY A 38 0.21 7.86 -0.76
CA GLY A 38 0.66 8.07 -2.14
C GLY A 38 1.58 6.98 -2.69
N GLY A 39 2.14 6.12 -1.85
CA GLY A 39 3.16 5.15 -2.23
C GLY A 39 3.84 4.56 -1.01
N TYR A 40 4.70 3.58 -1.26
CA TYR A 40 5.51 2.96 -0.21
C TYR A 40 6.86 2.50 -0.76
N TYR A 41 7.79 2.31 0.17
CA TYR A 41 9.12 1.77 -0.06
C TYR A 41 9.24 0.53 0.83
N ILE A 42 9.77 -0.57 0.30
CA ILE A 42 10.25 -1.67 1.12
C ILE A 42 11.77 -1.60 1.10
N ILE A 43 12.37 -1.58 2.28
CA ILE A 43 13.82 -1.55 2.46
C ILE A 43 14.20 -2.67 3.42
N ASP A 44 15.37 -3.24 3.18
CA ASP A 44 15.98 -4.24 4.05
C ASP A 44 17.16 -3.55 4.74
N VAL A 45 17.12 -3.52 6.06
CA VAL A 45 18.00 -2.74 6.94
C VAL A 45 18.17 -3.48 8.26
N ASP A 46 19.31 -3.33 8.91
CA ASP A 46 19.62 -4.08 10.12
C ASP A 46 18.81 -3.60 11.33
N ASN A 47 18.37 -2.33 11.31
CA ASN A 47 17.68 -1.69 12.43
C ASN A 47 16.86 -0.46 12.01
N LEU A 48 16.09 0.07 12.96
CA LEU A 48 15.21 1.21 12.76
C LEU A 48 15.95 2.52 12.48
N ASP A 49 17.14 2.73 13.04
CA ASP A 49 17.89 3.99 12.85
C ASP A 49 18.35 4.13 11.40
N GLU A 50 18.80 3.03 10.78
CA GLU A 50 19.11 3.00 9.35
C GLU A 50 17.86 3.28 8.49
N ALA A 51 16.70 2.71 8.87
CA ALA A 51 15.43 3.00 8.19
C ALA A 51 15.07 4.50 8.24
N ILE A 52 15.27 5.14 9.39
CA ILE A 52 15.02 6.57 9.61
C ILE A 52 15.97 7.42 8.76
N GLU A 53 17.26 7.09 8.73
CA GLU A 53 18.25 7.78 7.92
C GLU A 53 17.86 7.76 6.44
N ILE A 54 17.48 6.59 5.92
CA ILE A 54 17.03 6.42 4.54
C ILE A 54 15.75 7.22 4.30
N ALA A 55 14.73 7.09 5.18
CA ALA A 55 13.45 7.77 5.06
C ALA A 55 13.60 9.30 5.02
N SER A 56 14.53 9.85 5.81
CA SER A 56 14.80 11.30 5.85
C SER A 56 15.27 11.90 4.51
N ARG A 57 15.80 11.05 3.61
CA ARG A 57 16.32 11.45 2.30
C ARG A 57 15.29 11.32 1.18
N ILE A 58 14.15 10.67 1.45
CA ILE A 58 13.12 10.39 0.44
C ILE A 58 12.38 11.70 0.08
N PRO A 59 12.28 12.07 -1.22
CA PRO A 59 11.68 13.34 -1.62
C PRO A 59 10.25 13.61 -1.07
N PRO A 60 9.34 12.62 -1.01
CA PRO A 60 8.06 12.73 -0.30
C PRO A 60 8.12 13.25 1.14
N ALA A 61 9.17 12.94 1.91
CA ALA A 61 9.33 13.42 3.29
C ALA A 61 9.42 14.95 3.40
N LYS A 62 9.69 15.65 2.28
CA LYS A 62 9.76 17.12 2.22
C LYS A 62 8.41 17.79 2.04
N LYS A 63 7.37 17.05 1.62
CA LYS A 63 6.05 17.60 1.22
C LYS A 63 4.87 16.93 1.91
N GLY A 64 5.13 15.97 2.78
CA GLY A 64 4.14 15.21 3.53
C GLY A 64 4.85 14.41 4.62
N THR A 65 4.26 13.28 4.99
CA THR A 65 4.74 12.45 6.09
C THR A 65 5.17 11.07 5.57
N VAL A 66 6.22 10.50 6.18
CA VAL A 66 6.63 9.10 5.95
C VAL A 66 6.39 8.33 7.25
N GLU A 67 5.53 7.32 7.20
CA GLU A 67 5.39 6.32 8.27
C GLU A 67 6.43 5.22 8.06
N ILE A 68 7.20 4.89 9.10
CA ILE A 68 8.15 3.78 9.09
C ILE A 68 7.55 2.66 9.92
N ARG A 69 7.32 1.50 9.27
CA ARG A 69 6.68 0.35 9.90
C ARG A 69 7.43 -0.93 9.58
N PRO A 70 7.97 -1.64 10.59
CA PRO A 70 8.52 -2.98 10.40
C PRO A 70 7.48 -3.92 9.81
N ILE A 71 7.92 -4.81 8.93
CA ILE A 71 7.06 -5.81 8.28
C ILE A 71 7.52 -7.22 8.64
N HIS A 72 6.58 -8.13 8.73
CA HIS A 72 6.84 -9.56 8.75
C HIS A 72 6.36 -10.13 7.42
N GLU A 73 7.19 -10.93 6.77
CA GLU A 73 6.76 -11.70 5.61
C GLU A 73 5.77 -12.77 6.05
N LEU A 74 4.64 -12.85 5.35
CA LEU A 74 3.68 -13.92 5.53
C LEU A 74 4.07 -15.05 4.57
N GLU A 75 4.62 -16.14 5.09
CA GLU A 75 4.85 -17.36 4.31
C GLU A 75 3.49 -18.04 3.97
N ASP A 76 3.38 -18.59 2.76
CA ASP A 76 2.29 -19.47 2.31
C ASP A 76 0.87 -18.89 2.23
N LEU A 77 0.68 -17.75 1.55
CA LEU A 77 -0.64 -17.39 1.06
C LEU A 77 -0.99 -18.23 -0.18
N PRO A 78 -2.12 -18.98 -0.19
CA PRO A 78 -2.59 -19.67 -1.40
C PRO A 78 -3.16 -18.63 -2.37
N ILE A 79 -2.29 -17.94 -3.10
CA ILE A 79 -2.70 -17.06 -4.19
C ILE A 79 -2.91 -17.95 -5.41
N ALA A 80 -4.18 -18.27 -5.72
CA ALA A 80 -4.50 -18.84 -7.02
C ALA A 80 -4.03 -17.85 -8.10
N SER A 81 -3.08 -18.29 -8.92
CA SER A 81 -2.50 -17.51 -10.00
C SER A 81 -3.54 -17.32 -11.10
N SER A 82 -4.37 -16.30 -10.95
CA SER A 82 -5.09 -15.70 -12.07
C SER A 82 -5.09 -14.21 -11.83
N ALA A 83 -4.22 -13.53 -12.57
CA ALA A 83 -4.15 -12.08 -12.65
C ALA A 83 -5.57 -11.51 -12.82
N ILE A 84 -5.95 -10.60 -11.93
CA ILE A 84 -7.19 -9.84 -12.06
C ILE A 84 -7.00 -8.87 -13.22
N SER A 85 -7.50 -9.23 -14.41
CA SER A 85 -7.69 -8.28 -15.51
C SER A 85 -8.87 -7.38 -15.14
N VAL A 86 -8.57 -6.17 -14.65
CA VAL A 86 -9.56 -5.10 -14.56
C VAL A 86 -9.90 -4.68 -15.98
N GLN A 87 -11.04 -5.12 -16.50
CA GLN A 87 -11.60 -4.56 -17.73
C GLN A 87 -12.46 -3.36 -17.36
N GLU A 88 -11.98 -2.15 -17.68
CA GLU A 88 -12.80 -0.93 -17.57
C GLU A 88 -13.98 -1.02 -18.55
N SER A 89 -15.21 -0.94 -18.03
CA SER A 89 -16.41 -0.74 -18.85
C SER A 89 -16.68 0.75 -19.00
N ARG A 90 -16.88 1.16 -20.26
CA ARG A 90 -17.25 2.51 -20.73
C ARG A 90 -18.35 3.19 -19.94
#